data_AF-A0A6G4TVR8-F1
#
_entry.id   AF-A0A6G4TVR8-F1
#
_cell.length_a   1.000
_cell.length_b   1.000
_cell.length_c   1.000
_cell.angle_alpha   90.00
_cell.angle_beta   90.00
_cell.angle_gamma   90.00
#
_symmetry.space_group_name_H-M   'P 1'
#
loop_
_entity.id
_entity.type
_entity.pdbx_description
1 polymer ?
#
loop_
_entity_poly.entity_id
_entity_poly.type
_entity_poly.pdbx_seq_one_letter_code
_entity_poly.pdbx_strand_id
1 'polypeptide(L)'
;MIALLRYDAALLLRSQRWLPPVLLYAVIVGIGVRAGDPVLDSLGFAAAALLPVTAWLVRVCVNAEPDAARAVAAAAQRPWRVHLAAVATGLFAAVALGAVGTAVTAAISDGPEGAGPVVRTAGSGLIAATACALVGTAVGALCNRPLLRRPGWSVPATALSALAVLVAGGSPANAAVSDLVAASRQGTIPVPWLPLAGAAAAAAVAVGVACAAAARRG
;
A
#
# COMPACT_ATOMS: atom_id res chain seq x y z
N MET A 1 5.78 -5.33 20.73
CA MET A 1 5.40 -4.86 19.38
C MET A 1 4.01 -4.27 19.34
N ILE A 2 3.01 -4.94 19.90
CA ILE A 2 1.64 -4.43 20.00
C ILE A 2 1.57 -3.00 20.61
N ALA A 3 2.33 -2.74 21.67
CA ALA A 3 2.39 -1.40 22.28
C ALA A 3 2.87 -0.30 21.31
N LEU A 4 3.90 -0.58 20.49
CA LEU A 4 4.41 0.37 19.49
C LEU A 4 3.41 0.57 18.35
N LEU A 5 2.76 -0.49 17.89
CA LEU A 5 1.70 -0.37 16.88
C LEU A 5 0.52 0.47 17.39
N ARG A 6 0.10 0.28 18.64
CA ARG A 6 -0.96 1.10 19.26
C ARG A 6 -0.54 2.56 19.40
N TYR A 7 0.72 2.79 19.74
CA TYR A 7 1.29 4.13 19.83
C TYR A 7 1.31 4.83 18.47
N ASP A 8 1.90 4.21 17.45
CA ASP A 8 1.99 4.76 16.08
C ASP A 8 0.61 4.95 15.45
N ALA A 9 -0.32 4.01 15.66
CA ALA A 9 -1.70 4.15 15.18
C ALA A 9 -2.41 5.36 15.84
N ALA A 10 -2.23 5.55 17.15
CA ALA A 10 -2.78 6.70 17.85
C ALA A 10 -2.15 8.02 17.35
N LEU A 11 -0.84 8.02 17.08
CA LEU A 11 -0.13 9.18 16.54
C LEU A 11 -0.62 9.51 15.12
N LEU A 12 -0.78 8.49 14.27
CA LEU A 12 -1.33 8.64 12.92
C LEU A 12 -2.71 9.29 12.99
N LEU A 13 -3.64 8.70 13.74
CA LEU A 13 -5.02 9.18 13.88
C LEU A 13 -5.08 10.62 14.39
N ARG A 14 -4.31 10.95 15.43
CA ARG A 14 -4.30 12.30 16.03
C ARG A 14 -3.64 13.35 15.15
N SER A 15 -2.65 12.96 14.34
CA SER A 15 -1.92 13.90 13.48
C SER A 15 -2.73 14.42 12.29
N GLN A 16 -3.81 13.75 11.91
CA GLN A 16 -4.61 14.03 10.70
C GLN A 16 -3.82 14.03 9.38
N ARG A 17 -2.53 13.64 9.41
CA ARG A 17 -1.66 13.56 8.23
C ARG A 17 -2.01 12.40 7.31
N TRP A 18 -2.92 11.54 7.73
CA TRP A 18 -3.52 10.48 6.91
C TRP A 18 -4.61 11.00 5.96
N LEU A 19 -5.16 12.21 6.21
CA LEU A 19 -6.21 12.77 5.37
C LEU A 19 -5.78 12.95 3.90
N PRO A 20 -4.65 13.60 3.58
CA PRO A 20 -4.26 13.80 2.18
C PRO A 20 -4.15 12.52 1.34
N PRO A 21 -3.45 11.45 1.79
CA PRO A 21 -3.37 10.22 1.00
C PRO A 21 -4.72 9.50 0.88
N VAL A 22 -5.55 9.51 1.93
CA VAL A 22 -6.89 8.90 1.88
C VAL A 22 -7.81 9.67 0.93
N LEU A 23 -7.78 11.00 0.97
CA LEU A 23 -8.54 11.85 0.04
C LEU A 23 -8.08 11.65 -1.40
N LEU A 24 -6.76 11.57 -1.63
CA LEU A 24 -6.23 11.28 -2.96
C LEU A 24 -6.78 9.95 -3.49
N TYR A 25 -6.77 8.90 -2.66
CA TYR A 25 -7.34 7.60 -3.04
C TYR A 25 -8.82 7.71 -3.38
N ALA A 26 -9.61 8.36 -2.51
CA ALA A 26 -11.04 8.54 -2.71
C ALA A 26 -11.35 9.31 -4.00
N VAL A 27 -10.58 10.35 -4.32
CA VAL A 27 -10.72 11.13 -5.56
C VAL A 27 -10.38 10.27 -6.78
N ILE A 28 -9.27 9.53 -6.76
CA ILE A 28 -8.88 8.67 -7.89
C ILE A 28 -9.97 7.62 -8.15
N VAL A 29 -10.39 6.89 -7.11
CA VAL A 29 -11.42 5.85 -7.22
C VAL A 29 -12.77 6.45 -7.64
N GLY A 30 -13.17 7.58 -7.05
CA GLY A 30 -14.45 8.23 -7.39
C GLY A 30 -14.51 8.77 -8.82
N ILE A 31 -13.38 9.10 -9.43
CA ILE A 31 -13.30 9.51 -10.84
C ILE A 31 -13.27 8.29 -11.78
N GLY A 32 -12.51 7.25 -11.40
CA GLY A 32 -12.19 6.12 -12.28
C GLY A 32 -13.13 4.91 -12.18
N VAL A 33 -14.01 4.86 -11.19
CA VAL A 33 -14.96 3.75 -11.00
C VAL A 33 -16.38 4.29 -11.15
N ARG A 34 -17.10 3.78 -12.15
CA ARG A 34 -18.49 4.16 -12.42
C ARG A 34 -19.43 2.97 -12.23
N ALA A 35 -20.69 3.29 -11.97
CA ALA A 35 -21.76 2.30 -11.99
C ALA A 35 -21.89 1.73 -13.40
N GLY A 36 -22.00 0.40 -13.52
CA GLY A 36 -22.03 -0.30 -14.80
C GLY A 36 -20.67 -0.72 -15.37
N ASP A 37 -19.55 -0.27 -14.81
CA ASP A 37 -18.23 -0.75 -15.23
C ASP A 37 -18.02 -2.22 -14.80
N PRO A 38 -17.27 -3.02 -15.58
CA PRO A 38 -16.91 -4.38 -15.18
C PRO A 38 -16.19 -4.40 -13.83
N VAL A 39 -16.76 -5.11 -12.84
CA VAL A 39 -16.22 -5.21 -11.46
C VAL A 39 -14.71 -5.50 -11.44
N LEU A 40 -14.21 -6.39 -12.30
CA LEU A 40 -12.81 -6.79 -12.27
C LEU A 40 -11.85 -5.68 -12.74
N ASP A 41 -12.26 -4.90 -13.74
CA ASP A 41 -11.47 -3.76 -14.22
C ASP A 41 -11.48 -2.62 -13.19
N SER A 42 -12.64 -2.33 -12.59
CA SER A 42 -12.78 -1.36 -11.49
C SER A 42 -11.94 -1.74 -10.27
N LEU A 43 -11.90 -3.03 -9.91
CA LEU A 43 -11.06 -3.55 -8.84
C LEU A 43 -9.57 -3.43 -9.16
N GLY A 44 -9.17 -3.71 -10.40
CA GLY A 44 -7.80 -3.53 -10.86
C GLY A 44 -7.36 -2.06 -10.77
N PHE A 45 -8.21 -1.15 -11.21
CA PHE A 45 -7.96 0.29 -11.12
C PHE A 45 -7.85 0.78 -9.68
N ALA A 46 -8.77 0.38 -8.80
CA ALA A 46 -8.74 0.73 -7.39
C ALA A 46 -7.48 0.17 -6.69
N ALA A 47 -7.10 -1.08 -6.97
CA ALA A 47 -5.87 -1.66 -6.44
C ALA A 47 -4.61 -0.88 -6.90
N ALA A 48 -4.53 -0.52 -8.19
CA ALA A 48 -3.42 0.25 -8.73
C ALA A 48 -3.27 1.64 -8.07
N ALA A 49 -4.39 2.33 -7.85
CA ALA A 49 -4.42 3.63 -7.17
C ALA A 49 -3.90 3.57 -5.72
N LEU A 50 -4.00 2.40 -5.08
CA LEU A 50 -3.58 2.21 -3.69
C LEU A 50 -2.05 2.20 -3.53
N LEU A 51 -1.28 1.88 -4.57
CA LEU A 51 0.18 1.80 -4.52
C LEU A 51 0.84 3.14 -4.10
N PRO A 52 0.63 4.28 -4.81
CA PRO A 52 1.22 5.55 -4.42
C PRO A 52 0.68 6.05 -3.07
N VAL A 53 -0.59 5.76 -2.77
CA VAL A 53 -1.25 6.10 -1.50
C VAL A 53 -0.58 5.38 -0.33
N THR A 54 -0.25 4.10 -0.50
CA THR A 54 0.44 3.30 0.50
C THR A 54 1.85 3.81 0.76
N ALA A 55 2.59 4.14 -0.30
CA ALA A 55 3.93 4.72 -0.16
C ALA A 55 3.89 6.04 0.62
N TRP A 56 2.87 6.87 0.38
CA TRP A 56 2.65 8.10 1.14
C TRP A 56 2.25 7.82 2.60
N LEU A 57 1.33 6.88 2.86
CA LEU A 57 0.96 6.51 4.24
C LEU A 57 2.16 6.00 5.05
N VAL A 58 3.00 5.15 4.47
CA VAL A 58 4.25 4.71 5.09
C VAL A 58 5.16 5.90 5.36
N ARG A 59 5.26 6.85 4.42
CA ARG A 59 6.02 8.09 4.63
C ARG A 59 5.49 8.93 5.79
N VAL A 60 4.17 9.04 5.92
CA VAL A 60 3.53 9.76 7.04
C VAL A 60 3.88 9.09 8.36
N CYS A 61 3.75 7.77 8.46
CA CYS A 61 4.02 7.03 9.71
C CYS A 61 5.49 7.13 10.12
N VAL A 62 6.41 6.89 9.17
CA VAL A 62 7.87 6.95 9.44
C VAL A 62 8.34 8.35 9.85
N ASN A 63 7.65 9.41 9.45
CA ASN A 63 7.96 10.80 9.83
C ASN A 63 6.97 11.40 10.85
N ALA A 64 6.12 10.59 11.48
CA ALA A 64 5.10 11.09 12.40
C ALA A 64 5.74 11.63 13.69
N GLU A 65 6.74 10.93 14.20
CA GLU A 65 7.40 11.25 15.46
C GLU A 65 8.59 12.23 15.29
N PRO A 66 8.73 13.24 16.17
CA PRO A 66 9.92 14.10 16.23
C PRO A 66 11.19 13.32 16.59
N ASP A 67 12.36 13.81 16.18
CA ASP A 67 13.65 13.11 16.37
C ASP A 67 13.98 12.85 17.84
N ALA A 68 13.65 13.77 18.74
CA ALA A 68 13.88 13.60 20.18
C ALA A 68 13.03 12.46 20.77
N ALA A 69 11.73 12.40 20.44
CA ALA A 69 10.85 11.35 20.94
C ALA A 69 11.23 9.98 20.35
N ARG A 70 11.60 9.95 19.07
CA ARG A 70 12.09 8.73 18.41
C ARG A 70 13.38 8.21 19.05
N ALA A 71 14.30 9.07 19.50
CA ALA A 71 15.51 8.66 20.20
C ALA A 71 15.19 7.98 21.54
N VAL A 72 14.21 8.50 22.29
CA VAL A 72 13.74 7.87 23.54
C VAL A 72 13.10 6.50 23.26
N ALA A 73 12.22 6.41 22.26
CA ALA A 73 11.60 5.14 21.87
C ALA A 73 12.65 4.10 21.41
N ALA A 74 13.66 4.55 20.66
CA ALA A 74 14.77 3.72 20.20
C ALA A 74 15.63 3.21 21.37
N ALA A 75 15.94 4.07 22.35
CA ALA A 75 16.66 3.68 23.57
C ALA A 75 15.87 2.68 24.42
N ALA A 76 14.54 2.82 24.50
CA ALA A 76 13.69 1.94 25.31
C ALA A 76 13.41 0.57 24.67
N GLN A 77 13.40 0.43 23.34
CA GLN A 77 12.96 -0.81 22.67
C GLN A 77 13.92 -1.41 21.65
N ARG A 78 14.74 -0.59 20.96
CA ARG A 78 15.60 -0.82 19.77
C ARG A 78 15.15 0.00 18.54
N PRO A 79 16.06 0.70 17.83
CA PRO A 79 15.74 1.55 16.68
C PRO A 79 14.99 0.82 15.54
N TRP A 80 15.37 -0.43 15.23
CA TRP A 80 14.73 -1.20 14.16
C TRP A 80 13.27 -1.56 14.48
N ARG A 81 12.94 -1.78 15.76
CA ARG A 81 11.57 -2.12 16.20
C ARG A 81 10.65 -0.92 16.11
N VAL A 82 11.16 0.27 16.42
CA VAL A 82 10.45 1.54 16.25
C VAL A 82 10.18 1.81 14.77
N HIS A 83 11.19 1.65 13.91
CA HIS A 83 11.02 1.84 12.48
C HIS A 83 10.04 0.81 11.86
N LEU A 84 10.16 -0.47 12.23
CA LEU A 84 9.25 -1.51 11.78
C LEU A 84 7.81 -1.23 12.21
N ALA A 85 7.58 -0.76 13.43
CA ALA A 85 6.24 -0.43 13.91
C ALA A 85 5.59 0.70 13.11
N ALA A 86 6.36 1.74 12.76
CA ALA A 86 5.88 2.83 11.91
C ALA A 86 5.53 2.34 10.49
N VAL A 87 6.38 1.51 9.87
CA VAL A 87 6.12 0.94 8.54
C VAL A 87 4.90 0.00 8.56
N ALA A 88 4.82 -0.88 9.56
CA ALA A 88 3.70 -1.80 9.73
C ALA A 88 2.38 -1.05 9.94
N THR A 89 2.38 0.03 10.73
CA THR A 89 1.21 0.90 10.91
C THR A 89 0.74 1.49 9.57
N GLY A 90 1.66 1.96 8.74
CA GLY A 90 1.35 2.46 7.39
C GLY A 90 0.76 1.39 6.47
N LEU A 91 1.34 0.18 6.48
CA LEU A 91 0.83 -0.97 5.73
C LEU A 91 -0.57 -1.38 6.21
N PHE A 92 -0.81 -1.48 7.52
CA PHE A 92 -2.13 -1.82 8.06
C PHE A 92 -3.19 -0.78 7.69
N ALA A 93 -2.85 0.51 7.75
CA ALA A 93 -3.74 1.58 7.31
C ALA A 93 -4.06 1.47 5.81
N ALA A 94 -3.07 1.18 4.98
CA ALA A 94 -3.27 0.98 3.54
C ALA A 94 -4.10 -0.26 3.21
N VAL A 95 -3.88 -1.39 3.89
CA VAL A 95 -4.68 -2.60 3.71
C VAL A 95 -6.13 -2.36 4.13
N ALA A 96 -6.35 -1.66 5.24
CA ALA A 96 -7.71 -1.27 5.67
C ALA A 96 -8.39 -0.38 4.61
N LEU A 97 -7.67 0.62 4.09
CA LEU A 97 -8.18 1.50 3.03
C LEU A 97 -8.47 0.73 1.72
N GLY A 98 -7.59 -0.20 1.34
CA GLY A 98 -7.77 -1.08 0.19
C GLY A 98 -8.97 -2.00 0.34
N ALA A 99 -9.21 -2.55 1.54
CA ALA A 99 -10.39 -3.35 1.84
C ALA A 99 -11.68 -2.52 1.72
N VAL A 100 -11.69 -1.29 2.24
CA VAL A 100 -12.82 -0.36 2.07
C VAL A 100 -13.04 -0.03 0.60
N GLY A 101 -11.98 0.31 -0.14
CA GLY A 101 -12.08 0.59 -1.57
C GLY A 101 -12.57 -0.60 -2.40
N THR A 102 -12.11 -1.81 -2.07
CA THR A 102 -12.57 -3.07 -2.68
C THR A 102 -14.06 -3.30 -2.39
N ALA A 103 -14.51 -3.07 -1.16
CA ALA A 103 -15.92 -3.21 -0.80
C ALA A 103 -16.80 -2.19 -1.52
N VAL A 104 -16.37 -0.93 -1.59
CA VAL A 104 -17.09 0.15 -2.26
C VAL A 104 -17.18 -0.10 -3.77
N THR A 105 -16.06 -0.46 -4.41
CA THR A 105 -16.04 -0.79 -5.84
C THR A 105 -16.90 -2.00 -6.18
N ALA A 106 -16.84 -3.07 -5.37
CA ALA A 106 -17.70 -4.24 -5.54
C ALA A 106 -19.19 -3.94 -5.35
N ALA A 107 -19.55 -2.91 -4.58
CA ALA A 107 -20.93 -2.50 -4.37
C ALA A 107 -21.48 -1.57 -5.47
N ILE A 108 -20.61 -0.86 -6.18
CA ILE A 108 -20.99 0.12 -7.22
C ILE A 108 -20.95 -0.47 -8.63
N SER A 109 -20.00 -1.38 -8.89
CA SER A 109 -19.79 -1.96 -10.22
C SER A 109 -20.70 -3.17 -10.45
N ASP A 110 -21.05 -3.42 -11.72
CA ASP A 110 -21.94 -4.53 -12.07
C ASP A 110 -21.16 -5.85 -12.13
N GLY A 111 -21.73 -6.88 -11.48
CA GLY A 111 -21.22 -8.23 -11.57
C GLY A 111 -21.43 -8.78 -12.98
N PRO A 112 -20.45 -9.44 -13.61
CA PRO A 112 -20.65 -10.04 -14.92
C PRO A 112 -21.83 -11.04 -14.89
N GLU A 113 -22.62 -11.10 -15.95
CA GLU A 113 -23.61 -12.17 -16.13
C GLU A 113 -22.89 -13.52 -16.10
N GLY A 114 -23.17 -14.35 -15.08
CA GLY A 114 -22.50 -15.63 -14.89
C GLY A 114 -21.16 -15.58 -14.16
N ALA A 115 -20.74 -14.42 -13.63
CA ALA A 115 -19.64 -14.38 -12.68
C ALA A 115 -19.94 -15.27 -11.47
N GLY A 116 -18.92 -15.99 -11.00
CA GLY A 116 -19.04 -16.80 -9.80
C GLY A 116 -19.47 -15.99 -8.57
N PRO A 117 -19.57 -16.65 -7.40
CA PRO A 117 -20.03 -16.00 -6.17
C PRO A 117 -19.31 -14.67 -5.94
N VAL A 118 -20.05 -13.59 -5.66
CA VAL A 118 -19.56 -12.22 -5.41
C VAL A 118 -18.37 -12.18 -4.44
N VAL A 119 -18.30 -13.14 -3.53
CA VAL A 119 -17.21 -13.35 -2.58
C VAL A 119 -15.86 -13.62 -3.29
N ARG A 120 -15.86 -14.35 -4.40
CA ARG A 120 -14.65 -14.74 -5.13
C ARG A 120 -14.06 -13.58 -5.93
N THR A 121 -14.90 -12.71 -6.52
CA THR A 121 -14.45 -11.50 -7.23
C THR A 121 -13.95 -10.43 -6.26
N ALA A 122 -14.63 -10.24 -5.12
CA ALA A 122 -14.13 -9.39 -4.05
C ALA A 122 -12.79 -9.90 -3.48
N GLY A 123 -12.65 -11.23 -3.35
CA GLY A 123 -11.41 -11.88 -2.91
C GLY A 123 -10.23 -11.61 -3.84
N SER A 124 -10.40 -11.71 -5.16
CA SER A 124 -9.33 -11.39 -6.11
C SER A 124 -8.92 -9.92 -6.07
N GLY A 125 -9.91 -9.02 -5.95
CA GLY A 125 -9.65 -7.57 -5.77
C GLY A 125 -8.85 -7.27 -4.50
N LEU A 126 -9.19 -7.93 -3.39
CA LEU A 126 -8.47 -7.77 -2.12
C LEU A 126 -7.02 -8.28 -2.21
N ILE A 127 -6.78 -9.40 -2.91
CA ILE A 127 -5.43 -9.93 -3.13
C ILE A 127 -4.62 -8.94 -3.98
N ALA A 128 -5.21 -8.36 -5.03
CA ALA A 128 -4.53 -7.36 -5.84
C ALA A 128 -4.23 -6.07 -5.05
N ALA A 129 -5.19 -5.60 -4.23
CA ALA A 129 -5.01 -4.44 -3.36
C ALA A 129 -3.89 -4.68 -2.33
N THR A 130 -3.83 -5.86 -1.73
CA THR A 130 -2.77 -6.22 -0.78
C THR A 130 -1.40 -6.33 -1.46
N ALA A 131 -1.32 -6.90 -2.67
CA ALA A 131 -0.09 -6.89 -3.46
C ALA A 131 0.38 -5.44 -3.75
N CYS A 132 -0.53 -4.56 -4.18
CA CYS A 132 -0.23 -3.15 -4.43
C CYS A 132 0.21 -2.42 -3.15
N ALA A 133 -0.41 -2.72 -2.00
CA ALA A 133 -0.02 -2.16 -0.72
C ALA A 133 1.39 -2.63 -0.27
N LEU A 134 1.75 -3.90 -0.49
CA LEU A 134 3.08 -4.42 -0.20
C LEU A 134 4.15 -3.75 -1.07
N VAL A 135 3.88 -3.59 -2.36
CA VAL A 135 4.78 -2.90 -3.29
C VAL A 135 4.90 -1.41 -2.92
N GLY A 136 3.78 -0.72 -2.66
CA GLY A 136 3.79 0.66 -2.18
C GLY A 136 4.54 0.81 -0.85
N THR A 137 4.47 -0.20 0.03
CA THR A 137 5.24 -0.23 1.28
C THR A 137 6.74 -0.35 1.02
N ALA A 138 7.16 -1.20 0.07
CA ALA A 138 8.56 -1.30 -0.33
C ALA A 138 9.10 0.03 -0.86
N VAL A 139 8.32 0.70 -1.73
CA VAL A 139 8.65 2.03 -2.27
C VAL A 139 8.73 3.06 -1.14
N GLY A 140 7.75 3.10 -0.24
CA GLY A 140 7.71 4.03 0.90
C GLY A 140 8.83 3.81 1.91
N ALA A 141 9.25 2.56 2.14
CA ALA A 141 10.36 2.21 3.03
C ALA A 141 11.72 2.63 2.43
N LEU A 142 11.91 2.46 1.12
CA LEU A 142 13.16 2.80 0.43
C LEU A 142 13.30 4.29 0.11
N CYS A 143 12.20 4.96 -0.23
CA CYS A 143 12.20 6.36 -0.67
C CYS A 143 12.12 7.37 0.49
N ASN A 144 12.27 6.92 1.73
CA ASN A 144 12.10 7.76 2.90
C ASN A 144 13.25 7.56 3.89
N ARG A 145 13.20 8.28 5.03
CA ARG A 145 14.20 8.12 6.10
C ARG A 145 14.21 6.64 6.54
N PRO A 146 15.37 5.97 6.62
CA PRO A 146 16.71 6.53 6.79
C PRO A 146 17.51 6.84 5.51
N LEU A 147 17.06 6.44 4.32
CA LEU A 147 17.83 6.49 3.07
C LEU A 147 17.80 7.87 2.42
N LEU A 148 16.62 8.49 2.32
CA LEU A 148 16.45 9.84 1.77
C LEU A 148 16.11 10.83 2.89
N ARG A 149 17.07 11.69 3.25
CA ARG A 149 16.91 12.74 4.29
C ARG A 149 16.36 14.06 3.75
N ARG A 150 16.39 14.32 2.44
CA ARG A 150 15.94 15.60 1.85
C ARG A 150 14.43 15.53 1.52
N PRO A 151 13.56 16.26 2.24
CA PRO A 151 12.11 16.21 2.01
C PRO A 151 11.73 16.60 0.58
N GLY A 152 12.47 17.54 -0.02
CA GLY A 152 12.23 18.06 -1.38
C GLY A 152 12.39 17.03 -2.51
N TRP A 153 13.15 15.95 -2.31
CA TRP A 153 13.31 14.89 -3.31
C TRP A 153 12.48 13.64 -3.01
N SER A 154 12.01 13.47 -1.77
CA SER A 154 11.23 12.29 -1.36
C SER A 154 9.91 12.17 -2.12
N VAL A 155 9.19 13.28 -2.33
CA VAL A 155 7.90 13.30 -3.03
C VAL A 155 8.05 12.93 -4.52
N PRO A 156 8.92 13.59 -5.31
CA PRO A 156 9.10 13.22 -6.73
C PRO A 156 9.72 11.82 -6.88
N ALA A 157 10.64 11.41 -6.00
CA ALA A 157 11.20 10.06 -6.06
C ALA A 157 10.14 8.98 -5.76
N THR A 158 9.25 9.21 -4.80
CA THR A 158 8.16 8.29 -4.48
C THR A 158 7.16 8.21 -5.65
N ALA A 159 6.81 9.35 -6.24
CA ALA A 159 5.90 9.41 -7.39
C ALA A 159 6.50 8.71 -8.63
N LEU A 160 7.76 9.01 -8.97
CA LEU A 160 8.46 8.40 -10.10
C LEU A 160 8.72 6.91 -9.89
N SER A 161 9.06 6.49 -8.67
CA SER A 161 9.26 5.07 -8.35
C SER A 161 7.95 4.30 -8.37
N ALA A 162 6.86 4.87 -7.83
CA ALA A 162 5.54 4.28 -7.91
C ALA A 162 5.09 4.12 -9.38
N LEU A 163 5.29 5.15 -10.21
CA LEU A 163 4.99 5.10 -11.63
C LEU A 163 5.87 4.07 -12.36
N ALA A 164 7.18 4.05 -12.12
CA ALA A 164 8.11 3.12 -12.74
C ALA A 164 7.79 1.67 -12.38
N VAL A 165 7.46 1.39 -11.11
CA VAL A 165 7.07 0.07 -10.65
C VAL A 165 5.70 -0.34 -11.18
N LEU A 166 4.80 0.61 -11.44
CA LEU A 166 3.51 0.30 -12.04
C LEU A 166 3.63 0.00 -13.55
N VAL A 167 4.57 0.64 -14.25
CA VAL A 167 4.73 0.52 -15.71
C VAL A 167 5.76 -0.55 -16.12
N ALA A 168 6.69 -0.93 -15.24
CA ALA A 168 7.65 -1.98 -15.52
C ALA A 168 6.95 -3.34 -15.62
N GLY A 169 6.93 -3.94 -16.81
CA GLY A 169 6.26 -5.23 -17.09
C GLY A 169 6.76 -6.43 -16.28
N GLY A 170 7.88 -6.30 -15.56
CA GLY A 170 8.37 -7.31 -14.60
C GLY A 170 7.94 -7.09 -13.15
N SER A 171 7.17 -6.05 -12.86
CA SER A 171 6.75 -5.72 -11.50
C SER A 171 5.58 -6.59 -11.03
N PRO A 172 5.61 -7.10 -9.78
CA PRO A 172 4.49 -7.87 -9.22
C PRO A 172 3.19 -7.06 -9.14
N ALA A 173 3.26 -5.72 -9.04
CA ALA A 173 2.07 -4.86 -9.09
C ALA A 173 1.48 -4.81 -10.51
N ASN A 174 2.33 -4.68 -11.53
CA ASN A 174 1.89 -4.69 -12.92
C ASN A 174 1.25 -6.05 -13.27
N ALA A 175 1.90 -7.16 -12.88
CA ALA A 175 1.36 -8.50 -13.07
C ALA A 175 -0.02 -8.70 -12.40
N ALA A 176 -0.19 -8.27 -11.15
CA ALA A 176 -1.48 -8.37 -10.45
C ALA A 176 -2.61 -7.58 -11.15
N VAL A 177 -2.31 -6.38 -11.67
CA VAL A 177 -3.29 -5.55 -12.38
C VAL A 177 -3.58 -6.13 -13.76
N SER A 178 -2.54 -6.54 -14.50
CA SER A 178 -2.69 -7.15 -15.82
C SER A 178 -3.44 -8.47 -15.78
N ASP A 179 -3.25 -9.29 -14.74
CA ASP A 179 -4.01 -10.53 -14.53
C ASP A 179 -5.50 -10.25 -14.31
N LEU A 180 -5.86 -9.19 -13.57
CA LEU A 180 -7.26 -8.78 -13.39
C LEU A 180 -7.88 -8.25 -14.70
N VAL A 181 -7.14 -7.45 -15.47
CA VAL A 181 -7.60 -6.92 -16.77
C VAL A 181 -7.75 -8.04 -17.81
N ALA A 182 -6.83 -9.02 -17.82
CA ALA A 182 -6.95 -10.21 -18.66
C ALA A 182 -8.18 -11.03 -18.24
N ALA A 183 -8.34 -11.28 -16.95
CA ALA A 183 -9.48 -12.00 -16.40
C ALA A 183 -10.85 -11.38 -16.73
N SER A 184 -10.94 -10.04 -16.76
CA SER A 184 -12.13 -9.32 -17.22
C SER A 184 -12.50 -9.72 -18.66
N ARG A 185 -11.50 -9.85 -19.53
CA ARG A 185 -11.68 -10.19 -20.96
C ARG A 185 -11.91 -11.67 -21.22
N GLN A 186 -11.41 -12.56 -20.35
CA GLN A 186 -11.47 -14.01 -20.52
C GLN A 186 -12.57 -14.71 -19.69
N GLY A 187 -13.21 -14.02 -18.74
CA GLY A 187 -14.29 -14.60 -17.91
C GLY A 187 -13.83 -15.62 -16.86
N THR A 188 -12.52 -15.83 -16.73
CA THR A 188 -11.90 -16.69 -15.70
C THR A 188 -11.46 -15.85 -14.51
N ILE A 189 -11.68 -16.31 -13.28
CA ILE A 189 -11.24 -15.59 -12.06
C ILE A 189 -9.88 -16.15 -11.62
N PRO A 190 -8.74 -15.51 -11.93
CA PRO A 190 -7.44 -15.91 -11.41
C PRO A 190 -7.34 -15.53 -9.94
N VAL A 191 -6.57 -16.33 -9.20
CA VAL A 191 -6.14 -16.00 -7.84
C VAL A 191 -4.69 -15.53 -7.96
N PRO A 192 -4.37 -14.25 -7.79
CA PRO A 192 -3.02 -13.73 -8.05
C PRO A 192 -2.05 -14.01 -6.89
N TRP A 193 -1.79 -15.30 -6.61
CA TRP A 193 -0.90 -15.74 -5.52
C TRP A 193 0.59 -15.52 -5.83
N LEU A 194 1.02 -15.70 -7.08
CA LEU A 194 2.38 -15.41 -7.55
C LEU A 194 2.79 -13.94 -7.32
N PRO A 195 2.03 -12.95 -7.83
CA PRO A 195 2.40 -11.55 -7.64
C PRO A 195 2.31 -11.14 -6.16
N LEU A 196 1.39 -11.72 -5.38
CA LEU A 196 1.35 -11.50 -3.93
C LEU A 196 2.64 -11.98 -3.25
N ALA A 197 3.11 -13.19 -3.57
CA ALA A 197 4.35 -13.73 -3.01
C ALA A 197 5.57 -12.89 -3.41
N GLY A 198 5.64 -12.47 -4.68
CA GLY A 198 6.69 -11.57 -5.18
C GLY A 198 6.67 -10.21 -4.47
N ALA A 199 5.49 -9.62 -4.29
CA ALA A 199 5.31 -8.37 -3.56
C ALA A 199 5.70 -8.51 -2.08
N ALA A 200 5.34 -9.61 -1.43
CA ALA A 200 5.69 -9.88 -0.03
C ALA A 200 7.20 -10.04 0.15
N ALA A 201 7.87 -10.76 -0.76
CA ALA A 201 9.32 -10.91 -0.74
C ALA A 201 10.04 -9.56 -0.95
N ALA A 202 9.61 -8.78 -1.94
CA ALA A 202 10.16 -7.44 -2.21
C ALA A 202 9.97 -6.50 -1.01
N ALA A 203 8.78 -6.50 -0.41
CA ALA A 203 8.47 -5.73 0.79
C ALA A 203 9.35 -6.17 1.97
N ALA A 204 9.50 -7.47 2.21
CA ALA A 204 10.33 -7.99 3.30
C ALA A 204 11.80 -7.56 3.15
N VAL A 205 12.36 -7.64 1.93
CA VAL A 205 13.73 -7.18 1.65
C VAL A 205 13.86 -5.67 1.87
N ALA A 206 12.96 -4.88 1.29
CA ALA A 206 12.98 -3.41 1.43
C ALA A 206 12.86 -2.96 2.89
N VAL A 207 11.92 -3.53 3.64
CA VAL A 207 11.72 -3.23 5.06
C VAL A 207 12.90 -3.73 5.89
N GLY A 208 13.47 -4.89 5.57
CA GLY A 208 14.67 -5.41 6.21
C GLY A 208 15.87 -4.46 6.04
N VAL A 209 16.10 -3.98 4.82
CA VAL A 209 17.15 -2.99 4.51
C VAL A 209 16.90 -1.68 5.26
N ALA A 210 15.67 -1.17 5.27
CA ALA A 210 15.31 0.06 5.97
C ALA A 210 15.50 -0.08 7.49
N CYS A 211 15.08 -1.21 8.08
CA CYS A 211 15.27 -1.53 9.49
C CYS A 211 16.75 -1.67 9.86
N ALA A 212 17.56 -2.32 9.01
CA ALA A 212 19.01 -2.44 9.22
C ALA A 212 19.70 -1.07 9.15
N ALA A 213 19.30 -0.22 8.21
CA ALA A 213 19.79 1.15 8.10
C ALA A 213 19.37 2.02 9.29
N ALA A 214 18.16 1.81 9.84
CA ALA A 214 17.70 2.47 11.06
C ALA A 214 18.50 2.01 12.30
N ALA A 215 18.81 0.71 12.40
CA ALA A 215 19.61 0.15 13.49
C ALA A 215 21.05 0.68 13.54
N ARG A 216 21.64 1.04 12.39
CA ARG A 216 23.01 1.58 12.32
C ARG A 216 23.09 3.08 12.60
N ARG A 217 21.96 3.77 12.64
CA ARG A 217 21.88 5.25 12.67
C ARG A 217 21.12 5.81 13.87
N GLY A 218 20.52 4.96 14.69
CA GLY A 218 19.90 5.31 15.97
C GLY A 218 20.76 4.82 17.11
#